data_AF-A0A661L8D8-F1
#
_entry.id   AF-A0A661L8D8-F1
#
_cell.length_a   1.000
_cell.length_b   1.000
_cell.length_c   1.000
_cell.angle_alpha   90.00
_cell.angle_beta   90.00
_cell.angle_gamma   90.00
#
_symmetry.space_group_name_H-M   'P 1'
#
loop_
_entity.id
_entity.type
_entity.pdbx_description
1 polymer ?
#
loop_
_entity_poly.entity_id
_entity_poly.type
_entity_poly.pdbx_seq_one_letter_code
_entity_poly.pdbx_strand_id
1 'polypeptide(L)'
;MSYIHEALQKAQKEKDARFPRYKKILLGARGKPGIFFSKILWLIFVFVILLAFTVNSWFDFKYKKTISAPENQKAVVSYKAEASPNGADFYKRAKYFQKIGRLEKAQRLYKQALALEPGNVFVLNNLGVIYIQQRNYSEAINSLESAIRLKPKYADPYYNLACLYALKGKVMKSLENLKKAVSLNKSAREWARKDRDLQNMRGMPEFEKITGKR
;
A
#
# COMPACT_ATOMS: atom_id res chain seq x y z
N MET A 1 6.49 -1.20 18.26
CA MET A 1 6.63 -2.18 17.17
C MET A 1 6.80 -1.40 15.87
N SER A 2 7.81 -1.70 15.06
CA SER A 2 8.07 -0.95 13.81
C SER A 2 6.96 -1.27 12.80
N TYR A 3 6.18 -0.25 12.43
CA TYR A 3 5.13 -0.31 11.40
C TYR A 3 5.65 -0.82 10.04
N ILE A 4 6.96 -0.67 9.80
CA ILE A 4 7.63 -1.06 8.58
C ILE A 4 7.74 -2.58 8.48
N HIS A 5 8.03 -3.25 9.59
CA HIS A 5 8.31 -4.69 9.59
C HIS A 5 7.06 -5.57 9.58
N GLU A 6 5.99 -5.15 10.29
CA GLU A 6 4.71 -5.87 10.27
C GLU A 6 4.06 -5.83 8.88
N ALA A 7 4.12 -4.67 8.22
CA ALA A 7 3.66 -4.52 6.84
C ALA A 7 4.49 -5.35 5.86
N LEU A 8 5.82 -5.42 6.05
CA LEU A 8 6.71 -6.20 5.19
C LEU A 8 6.46 -7.71 5.31
N GLN A 9 6.31 -8.23 6.54
CA GLN A 9 5.96 -9.64 6.75
C GLN A 9 4.59 -9.98 6.18
N LYS A 10 3.62 -9.07 6.30
CA LYS A 10 2.27 -9.26 5.76
C LYS A 10 2.25 -9.24 4.22
N ALA A 11 2.95 -8.29 3.60
CA ALA A 11 3.08 -8.22 2.14
C ALA A 11 3.81 -9.45 1.58
N GLN A 12 4.85 -9.93 2.26
CA GLN A 12 5.59 -11.13 1.87
C GLN A 12 4.70 -12.39 1.96
N LYS A 13 3.97 -12.54 3.08
CA LYS A 13 3.00 -13.65 3.26
C LYS A 13 1.92 -13.68 2.18
N GLU A 14 1.49 -12.51 1.70
CA GLU A 14 0.51 -12.43 0.60
C GLU A 14 1.10 -12.74 -0.77
N LYS A 15 2.35 -12.38 -1.03
CA LYS A 15 3.06 -12.81 -2.25
C LYS A 15 3.14 -14.33 -2.27
N ASP A 16 3.53 -14.94 -1.15
CA ASP A 16 3.69 -16.39 -1.04
C ASP A 16 2.34 -17.13 -1.08
N ALA A 17 1.29 -16.57 -0.48
CA ALA A 17 -0.07 -17.11 -0.55
C ALA A 17 -0.74 -17.00 -1.93
N ARG A 18 -0.27 -16.08 -2.80
CA ARG A 18 -0.85 -15.87 -4.14
C ARG A 18 -0.33 -16.86 -5.19
N PHE A 19 0.77 -17.57 -4.91
CA PHE A 19 1.42 -18.48 -5.88
C PHE A 19 1.59 -19.96 -5.46
N PRO A 20 0.72 -20.61 -4.65
CA PRO A 20 0.87 -22.04 -4.37
C PRO A 20 0.53 -22.94 -5.57
N ARG A 21 -0.37 -22.51 -6.47
CA ARG A 21 -0.91 -23.34 -7.56
C ARG A 21 0.03 -23.56 -8.75
N TYR A 22 1.04 -22.73 -8.96
CA TYR A 22 1.89 -22.81 -10.16
C TYR A 22 3.13 -23.71 -10.00
N LYS A 23 3.49 -24.09 -8.77
CA LYS A 23 4.64 -24.96 -8.50
C LYS A 23 4.41 -26.40 -8.96
N LYS A 24 3.15 -26.87 -8.98
CA LYS A 24 2.77 -28.24 -9.38
C LYS A 24 2.58 -28.41 -10.89
N ILE A 25 2.26 -27.34 -11.61
CA ILE A 25 1.93 -27.41 -13.05
C ILE A 25 3.20 -27.39 -13.92
N LEU A 26 4.26 -26.70 -13.48
CA LEU A 26 5.51 -26.60 -14.24
C LEU A 26 6.34 -27.90 -14.27
N LEU A 27 6.05 -28.87 -13.41
CA LEU A 27 6.77 -30.15 -13.32
C LEU A 27 6.08 -31.31 -14.05
N GLY A 28 4.87 -31.13 -14.59
CA GLY A 28 3.98 -32.26 -14.92
C GLY A 28 3.51 -32.42 -16.37
N ALA A 29 3.85 -31.55 -17.32
CA ALA A 29 3.21 -31.59 -18.64
C ALA A 29 4.21 -31.66 -19.81
N ARG A 30 4.78 -32.85 -20.05
CA ARG A 30 5.26 -33.26 -21.38
C ARG A 30 4.25 -34.23 -21.98
N GLY A 31 3.34 -33.70 -22.78
CA GLY A 31 2.44 -34.48 -23.61
C GLY A 31 1.97 -33.60 -24.77
N LYS A 32 2.43 -33.88 -25.99
CA LYS A 32 1.97 -33.18 -27.20
C LYS A 32 0.56 -33.67 -27.54
N PRO A 33 -0.46 -32.80 -27.68
CA PRO A 33 -1.77 -33.24 -28.14
C PRO A 33 -1.80 -33.36 -29.67
N GLY A 34 -2.33 -34.48 -30.16
CA GLY A 34 -2.53 -34.76 -31.58
C GLY A 34 -3.49 -33.77 -32.25
N ILE A 35 -3.19 -33.45 -33.50
CA ILE A 35 -3.77 -32.37 -34.32
C ILE A 35 -5.31 -32.48 -34.49
N PHE A 36 -5.90 -33.65 -34.23
CA PHE A 36 -7.35 -33.86 -34.34
C PHE A 36 -8.18 -33.33 -33.15
N PHE A 37 -7.63 -33.30 -31.93
CA PHE A 37 -8.37 -32.82 -30.75
C PHE A 37 -8.58 -31.30 -30.76
N SER A 38 -7.75 -30.55 -31.51
CA SER A 38 -7.78 -29.08 -31.55
C SER A 38 -9.04 -28.52 -32.24
N LYS A 39 -9.48 -29.12 -33.35
CA LYS A 39 -10.58 -28.56 -34.16
C LYS A 39 -11.95 -28.78 -33.52
N ILE A 40 -12.19 -29.95 -32.93
CA ILE A 40 -13.44 -30.27 -32.24
C ILE A 40 -13.59 -29.40 -30.99
N LEU A 41 -12.51 -29.22 -30.22
CA LEU A 41 -12.54 -28.35 -29.03
C LEU A 41 -12.75 -26.88 -29.40
N TRP A 42 -12.18 -26.43 -30.53
CA TRP A 42 -12.39 -25.07 -31.05
C TRP A 42 -13.83 -24.85 -31.51
N LEU A 43 -14.45 -25.82 -32.19
CA LEU A 43 -15.87 -25.74 -32.58
C LEU A 43 -16.81 -25.71 -31.38
N ILE A 44 -16.54 -26.52 -30.34
CA ILE A 44 -17.31 -26.48 -29.09
C ILE A 44 -17.17 -25.11 -28.41
N PHE A 45 -15.97 -24.53 -28.38
CA PHE A 45 -15.73 -23.21 -27.80
C PHE A 45 -16.48 -22.09 -28.54
N VAL A 46 -16.48 -22.12 -29.88
CA VAL A 46 -17.24 -21.16 -30.70
C VAL A 46 -18.75 -21.32 -30.47
N PHE A 47 -19.26 -22.55 -30.36
CA PHE A 47 -20.67 -22.82 -30.09
C PHE A 47 -21.11 -22.31 -28.71
N VAL A 48 -20.28 -22.46 -27.68
CA VAL A 48 -20.56 -21.91 -26.33
C VAL A 48 -20.59 -20.38 -26.34
N ILE A 49 -19.73 -19.72 -27.12
CA ILE A 49 -19.75 -18.26 -27.28
C ILE A 49 -21.03 -17.80 -28.00
N LEU A 50 -21.46 -18.52 -29.04
CA LEU A 50 -22.70 -18.21 -29.75
C LEU A 50 -23.93 -18.40 -28.85
N LEU A 51 -23.97 -19.48 -28.06
CA LEU A 51 -24.99 -19.68 -27.03
C LEU A 51 -24.98 -18.54 -25.99
N ALA A 52 -23.80 -18.14 -25.50
CA ALA A 52 -23.69 -17.03 -24.56
C ALA A 52 -24.19 -15.70 -25.18
N PHE A 53 -23.94 -15.45 -26.46
CA PHE A 53 -24.41 -14.24 -27.15
C PHE A 53 -25.94 -14.21 -27.29
N THR A 54 -26.56 -15.34 -27.65
CA THR A 54 -28.03 -15.45 -27.75
C THR A 54 -28.73 -15.30 -26.40
N VAL A 55 -28.14 -15.84 -25.32
CA VAL A 55 -28.65 -15.67 -23.95
C VAL A 55 -28.49 -14.22 -23.50
N ASN A 56 -27.35 -13.57 -23.78
CA ASN A 56 -27.09 -12.19 -23.37
C ASN A 56 -28.02 -11.18 -24.08
N SER A 57 -28.28 -11.36 -25.38
CA SER A 57 -29.21 -10.51 -26.14
C SER A 57 -30.69 -10.71 -25.74
N TRP A 58 -31.08 -11.90 -25.27
CA TRP A 58 -32.42 -12.15 -24.72
C TRP A 58 -32.58 -11.60 -23.30
N PHE A 59 -31.51 -11.61 -22.50
CA PHE A 59 -31.50 -11.09 -21.13
C PHE A 59 -31.62 -9.56 -21.08
N ASP A 60 -30.93 -8.84 -21.99
CA ASP A 60 -31.02 -7.38 -22.10
C ASP A 60 -32.44 -6.90 -22.48
N PHE A 61 -33.14 -7.65 -23.35
CA PHE A 61 -34.48 -7.27 -23.81
C PHE A 61 -35.57 -7.48 -22.74
N LYS A 62 -35.47 -8.54 -21.92
CA LYS A 62 -36.42 -8.79 -20.84
C LYS A 62 -36.22 -7.89 -19.62
N TYR A 63 -35.01 -7.42 -19.34
CA TYR A 63 -34.74 -6.54 -18.19
C TYR A 63 -35.22 -5.10 -18.38
N LYS A 64 -35.27 -4.61 -19.63
CA LYS A 64 -35.64 -3.23 -19.92
C LYS A 64 -37.15 -2.95 -19.88
N LYS A 65 -37.99 -3.99 -19.89
CA LYS A 65 -39.47 -3.87 -19.98
C LYS A 65 -40.22 -4.04 -18.66
N THR A 66 -39.57 -4.43 -17.56
CA THR A 66 -40.24 -4.79 -16.29
C THR A 66 -40.02 -3.82 -15.12
N ILE A 67 -39.38 -2.66 -15.32
CA ILE A 67 -39.28 -1.63 -14.27
C ILE A 67 -40.41 -0.62 -14.45
N SER A 68 -41.64 -1.06 -14.20
CA SER A 68 -42.75 -0.21 -13.77
C SER A 68 -42.82 -0.27 -12.25
N ALA A 69 -42.86 0.90 -11.63
CA ALA A 69 -42.66 1.18 -10.21
C ALA A 69 -43.34 0.22 -9.19
N PRO A 70 -42.68 -0.09 -8.06
CA PRO A 70 -43.36 -0.38 -6.82
C PRO A 70 -43.35 0.84 -5.88
N GLU A 71 -44.55 1.16 -5.42
CA GLU A 71 -45.01 2.27 -4.58
C GLU A 71 -44.51 2.23 -3.12
N ASN A 72 -43.26 1.82 -2.88
CA ASN A 72 -42.68 1.70 -1.53
C ASN A 72 -41.43 2.57 -1.34
N GLN A 73 -41.47 3.80 -1.86
CA GLN A 73 -40.44 4.83 -1.72
C GLN A 73 -40.75 5.85 -0.61
N LYS A 74 -41.21 5.39 0.56
CA LYS A 74 -41.37 6.26 1.75
C LYS A 74 -40.56 5.85 2.98
N ALA A 75 -39.63 4.88 2.86
CA ALA A 75 -38.77 4.50 3.98
C ALA A 75 -37.35 4.04 3.58
N VAL A 76 -36.84 4.43 2.41
CA VAL A 76 -35.41 4.27 2.08
C VAL A 76 -34.72 5.60 2.34
N VAL A 77 -34.28 5.73 3.60
CA VAL A 77 -33.16 6.53 4.09
C VAL A 77 -32.46 7.37 3.01
N SER A 78 -32.52 8.68 3.19
CA SER A 78 -31.70 9.69 2.52
C SER A 78 -30.20 9.32 2.55
N TYR A 79 -29.74 8.55 1.58
CA TYR A 79 -28.30 8.38 1.34
C TYR A 79 -27.83 9.50 0.43
N LYS A 80 -27.38 10.56 1.10
CA LYS A 80 -26.24 11.42 0.77
C LYS A 80 -26.04 11.77 -0.71
N ALA A 81 -26.18 13.07 -0.97
CA ALA A 81 -25.45 13.77 -2.01
C ALA A 81 -24.04 13.17 -2.20
N GLU A 82 -23.69 12.86 -3.43
CA GLU A 82 -22.35 12.43 -3.83
C GLU A 82 -21.35 13.47 -3.33
N ALA A 83 -20.70 13.18 -2.21
CA ALA A 83 -19.71 14.06 -1.63
C ALA A 83 -18.51 14.11 -2.59
N SER A 84 -18.15 15.31 -3.05
CA SER A 84 -16.94 15.54 -3.83
C SER A 84 -15.76 14.79 -3.21
N PRO A 85 -14.90 14.13 -4.01
CA PRO A 85 -13.73 13.44 -3.47
C PRO A 85 -12.92 14.39 -2.57
N ASN A 86 -12.76 14.04 -1.30
CA ASN A 86 -12.04 14.84 -0.31
C ASN A 86 -10.70 14.15 0.01
N GLY A 87 -9.61 14.92 0.06
CA GLY A 87 -8.26 14.43 0.40
C GLY A 87 -8.22 13.65 1.71
N ALA A 88 -9.01 14.07 2.71
CA ALA A 88 -9.13 13.40 3.99
C ALA A 88 -9.71 11.97 3.88
N ASP A 89 -10.65 11.71 2.96
CA ASP A 89 -11.21 10.36 2.75
C ASP A 89 -10.17 9.45 2.09
N PHE A 90 -9.50 9.94 1.04
CA PHE A 90 -8.39 9.20 0.41
C PHE A 90 -7.28 8.87 1.42
N TYR A 91 -6.90 9.82 2.27
CA TYR A 91 -5.92 9.59 3.34
C TYR A 91 -6.34 8.49 4.32
N LYS A 92 -7.60 8.52 4.80
CA LYS A 92 -8.13 7.50 5.71
C LYS A 92 -8.13 6.10 5.07
N ARG A 93 -8.61 5.99 3.84
CA ARG A 93 -8.60 4.73 3.09
C ARG A 93 -7.17 4.25 2.83
N ALA A 94 -6.26 5.15 2.46
CA ALA A 94 -4.86 4.83 2.24
C ALA A 94 -4.20 4.23 3.49
N LYS A 95 -4.40 4.85 4.66
CA LYS A 95 -3.94 4.31 5.95
C LYS A 95 -4.49 2.92 6.23
N TYR A 96 -5.77 2.69 5.95
CA TYR A 96 -6.38 1.37 6.10
C TYR A 96 -5.69 0.32 5.22
N PHE A 97 -5.51 0.62 3.92
CA PHE A 97 -4.85 -0.29 2.98
C PHE A 97 -3.38 -0.53 3.34
N GLN A 98 -2.68 0.49 3.84
CA GLN A 98 -1.31 0.35 4.34
C GLN A 98 -1.25 -0.63 5.52
N LYS A 99 -2.13 -0.46 6.51
CA LYS A 99 -2.21 -1.34 7.69
C LYS A 99 -2.50 -2.81 7.34
N ILE A 100 -3.26 -3.04 6.26
CA ILE A 100 -3.53 -4.41 5.79
C ILE A 100 -2.49 -4.94 4.79
N GLY A 101 -1.41 -4.20 4.51
CA GLY A 101 -0.32 -4.64 3.64
C GLY A 101 -0.55 -4.46 2.13
N ARG A 102 -1.66 -3.82 1.73
CA ARG A 102 -1.97 -3.54 0.31
C ARG A 102 -1.28 -2.25 -0.14
N LEU A 103 0.05 -2.30 -0.22
CA LEU A 103 0.91 -1.12 -0.35
C LEU A 103 0.67 -0.35 -1.66
N GLU A 104 0.46 -1.02 -2.78
CA GLU A 104 0.22 -0.35 -4.08
C GLU A 104 -1.11 0.41 -4.07
N LYS A 105 -2.15 -0.16 -3.43
CA LYS A 105 -3.44 0.50 -3.31
C LYS A 105 -3.36 1.68 -2.34
N ALA A 106 -2.65 1.52 -1.22
CA ALA A 106 -2.39 2.60 -0.29
C ALA A 106 -1.64 3.76 -0.95
N GLN A 107 -0.60 3.45 -1.72
CA GLN A 107 0.18 4.44 -2.47
C GLN A 107 -0.68 5.24 -3.44
N ARG A 108 -1.53 4.58 -4.25
CA ARG A 108 -2.44 5.27 -5.18
C ARG A 108 -3.38 6.22 -4.44
N LEU A 109 -3.98 5.76 -3.34
CA LEU A 109 -4.89 6.57 -2.53
C LEU A 109 -4.16 7.75 -1.87
N TYR A 110 -2.94 7.56 -1.37
CA TYR A 110 -2.13 8.67 -0.86
C TYR A 110 -1.78 9.68 -1.96
N LYS A 111 -1.46 9.23 -3.18
CA LYS A 111 -1.24 10.15 -4.31
C LYS A 111 -2.50 10.95 -4.65
N GLN A 112 -3.67 10.33 -4.60
CA GLN A 112 -4.95 11.04 -4.76
C GLN A 112 -5.21 12.05 -3.63
N ALA A 113 -4.90 11.69 -2.38
CA ALA A 113 -4.98 12.62 -1.25
C ALA A 113 -4.04 13.81 -1.44
N LEU A 114 -2.81 13.57 -1.91
CA LEU A 114 -1.82 14.61 -2.16
C LEU A 114 -2.18 15.49 -3.37
N ALA A 115 -2.85 14.94 -4.39
CA ALA A 115 -3.33 15.73 -5.53
C ALA A 115 -4.38 16.77 -5.11
N LEU A 116 -5.19 16.45 -4.09
CA LEU A 116 -6.18 17.38 -3.53
C LEU A 116 -5.58 18.31 -2.47
N GLU A 117 -4.60 17.83 -1.71
CA GLU A 117 -3.90 18.60 -0.67
C GLU A 117 -2.37 18.44 -0.80
N PRO A 118 -1.71 19.18 -1.73
CA PRO A 118 -0.28 19.00 -2.01
C PRO A 118 0.65 19.24 -0.81
N GLY A 119 0.19 20.05 0.15
CA GLY A 119 0.93 20.36 1.38
C GLY A 119 0.70 19.39 2.54
N ASN A 120 -0.03 18.28 2.34
CA ASN A 120 -0.36 17.38 3.44
C ASN A 120 0.86 16.58 3.91
N VAL A 121 1.53 17.08 4.96
CA VAL A 121 2.76 16.49 5.52
C VAL A 121 2.57 15.07 6.06
N PHE A 122 1.36 14.70 6.48
CA PHE A 122 1.06 13.35 6.94
C PHE A 122 0.99 12.36 5.77
N VAL A 123 0.43 12.79 4.63
CA VAL A 123 0.41 12.02 3.39
C VAL A 123 1.84 11.82 2.87
N LEU A 124 2.63 12.90 2.82
CA LEU A 124 4.04 12.84 2.39
C LEU A 124 4.88 11.90 3.26
N ASN A 125 4.71 11.96 4.58
CA ASN A 125 5.38 11.05 5.51
C ASN A 125 5.01 9.58 5.24
N ASN A 126 3.71 9.27 5.09
CA ASN A 126 3.26 7.90 4.86
C ASN A 126 3.65 7.36 3.47
N LEU A 127 3.66 8.23 2.44
CA LEU A 127 4.24 7.88 1.13
C LEU A 127 5.72 7.53 1.27
N GLY A 128 6.48 8.33 2.03
CA GLY A 128 7.87 8.02 2.35
C GLY A 128 8.04 6.62 2.95
N VAL A 129 7.21 6.26 3.94
CA VAL A 129 7.21 4.93 4.55
C VAL A 129 6.89 3.83 3.54
N ILE A 130 5.87 4.02 2.68
CA ILE A 130 5.54 3.05 1.62
C ILE A 130 6.71 2.87 0.65
N TYR A 131 7.33 3.97 0.24
CA TYR A 131 8.49 3.91 -0.66
C TYR A 131 9.68 3.19 -0.03
N ILE A 132 9.93 3.34 1.28
CA ILE A 132 10.92 2.55 2.02
C ILE A 132 10.59 1.06 1.93
N GLN A 133 9.33 0.67 2.19
CA GLN A 133 8.89 -0.73 2.14
C GLN A 133 9.02 -1.33 0.74
N GLN A 134 8.80 -0.52 -0.31
CA GLN A 134 8.99 -0.88 -1.72
C GLN A 134 10.45 -0.79 -2.18
N ARG A 135 11.39 -0.42 -1.29
CA ARG A 135 12.81 -0.17 -1.60
C ARG A 135 13.05 0.96 -2.61
N ASN A 136 12.07 1.80 -2.86
CA ASN A 136 12.21 3.01 -3.66
C ASN A 136 12.77 4.15 -2.81
N TYR A 137 14.05 4.05 -2.45
CA TYR A 137 14.65 4.93 -1.46
C TYR A 137 14.78 6.39 -1.91
N SER A 138 14.90 6.65 -3.22
CA SER A 138 14.98 8.01 -3.74
C SER A 138 13.67 8.76 -3.54
N GLU A 139 12.54 8.14 -3.92
CA GLU A 139 11.21 8.72 -3.71
C GLU A 139 10.85 8.84 -2.23
N ALA A 140 11.33 7.90 -1.41
CA ALA A 140 11.18 7.98 0.04
C ALA A 140 11.86 9.23 0.62
N ILE A 141 13.12 9.46 0.27
CA ILE A 141 13.88 10.65 0.72
C ILE A 141 13.18 11.92 0.27
N ASN A 142 12.81 12.01 -1.02
CA ASN A 142 12.12 13.18 -1.57
C ASN A 142 10.82 13.48 -0.82
N SER A 143 10.02 12.46 -0.52
CA SER A 143 8.74 12.62 0.20
C SER A 143 8.95 13.08 1.64
N LEU A 144 9.91 12.48 2.36
CA LEU A 144 10.21 12.81 3.76
C LEU A 144 10.84 14.20 3.89
N GLU A 145 11.77 14.56 3.01
CA GLU A 145 12.37 15.91 2.97
C GLU A 145 11.33 16.97 2.60
N SER A 146 10.38 16.67 1.72
CA SER A 146 9.25 17.57 1.43
C SER A 146 8.38 17.79 2.67
N ALA A 147 8.07 16.73 3.43
CA ALA A 147 7.35 16.85 4.70
C ALA A 147 8.12 17.72 5.73
N ILE A 148 9.45 17.58 5.78
CA ILE A 148 10.33 18.39 6.64
C ILE A 148 10.33 19.85 6.22
N ARG A 149 10.46 20.16 4.93
CA ARG A 149 10.43 21.54 4.43
C ARG A 149 9.10 22.23 4.77
N LEU A 150 7.98 21.53 4.62
CA LEU A 150 6.66 22.06 4.91
C LEU A 150 6.37 22.17 6.42
N LYS A 151 6.88 21.24 7.23
CA LYS A 151 6.70 21.26 8.70
C LYS A 151 7.98 20.81 9.42
N PRO A 152 8.94 21.72 9.66
CA PRO A 152 10.23 21.41 10.29
C PRO A 152 10.14 20.92 11.75
N LYS A 153 8.98 21.11 12.40
CA LYS A 153 8.71 20.63 13.76
C LYS A 153 7.98 19.27 13.79
N TYR A 154 7.82 18.62 12.65
CA TYR A 154 7.24 17.28 12.59
C TYR A 154 8.33 16.22 12.76
N ALA A 155 8.28 15.43 13.84
CA ALA A 155 9.34 14.50 14.20
C ALA A 155 9.40 13.25 13.30
N ASP A 156 8.25 12.72 12.85
CA ASP A 156 8.19 11.42 12.18
C ASP A 156 9.03 11.35 10.89
N PRO A 157 9.05 12.38 10.01
CA PRO A 157 9.90 12.33 8.82
C PRO A 157 11.40 12.24 9.12
N TYR A 158 11.87 12.93 10.16
CA TYR A 158 13.26 12.82 10.60
C TYR A 158 13.56 11.41 11.12
N TYR A 159 12.65 10.83 11.90
CA TYR A 159 12.83 9.45 12.40
C TYR A 159 12.87 8.44 11.25
N ASN A 160 11.98 8.58 10.26
CA ASN A 160 11.94 7.72 9.09
C ASN A 160 13.19 7.88 8.21
N LEU A 161 13.72 9.10 8.06
CA LEU A 161 15.02 9.32 7.41
C LEU A 161 16.16 8.69 8.17
N ALA A 162 16.16 8.75 9.51
CA ALA A 162 17.17 8.07 10.32
C ALA A 162 17.18 6.56 10.06
N CYS A 163 16.00 5.91 10.12
CA CYS A 163 15.85 4.49 9.81
C CYS A 163 16.33 4.16 8.39
N LEU A 164 15.94 4.97 7.40
CA LEU A 164 16.38 4.78 6.02
C LEU A 164 17.90 4.93 5.84
N TYR A 165 18.51 5.93 6.48
CA TYR A 165 19.96 6.14 6.41
C TYR A 165 20.73 5.03 7.13
N ALA A 166 20.23 4.54 8.27
CA ALA A 166 20.78 3.38 8.96
C ALA A 166 20.74 2.13 8.08
N LEU A 167 19.61 1.85 7.42
CA LEU A 167 19.45 0.75 6.46
C LEU A 167 20.45 0.85 5.29
N LYS A 168 20.80 2.07 4.86
CA LYS A 168 21.79 2.32 3.79
C LYS A 168 23.24 2.38 4.29
N GLY A 169 23.50 2.12 5.58
CA GLY A 169 24.84 2.24 6.18
C GLY A 169 25.36 3.67 6.32
N LYS A 170 24.52 4.69 6.08
CA LYS A 170 24.89 6.11 6.19
C LYS A 170 24.74 6.59 7.64
N VAL A 171 25.57 6.04 8.53
CA VAL A 171 25.48 6.20 9.99
C VAL A 171 25.43 7.68 10.42
N MET A 172 26.32 8.52 9.91
CA MET A 172 26.35 9.94 10.30
C MET A 172 25.04 10.68 9.99
N LYS A 173 24.49 10.50 8.78
CA LYS A 173 23.19 11.08 8.40
C LYS A 173 22.05 10.52 9.24
N SER A 174 22.12 9.25 9.61
CA SER A 174 21.15 8.61 10.49
C SER A 174 21.15 9.26 11.88
N LEU A 175 22.32 9.39 12.50
CA LEU A 175 22.47 10.00 13.83
C LEU A 175 21.99 11.45 13.86
N GLU A 176 22.29 12.24 12.83
CA GLU A 176 21.82 13.63 12.70
C GLU A 176 20.29 13.71 12.69
N ASN A 177 19.65 12.91 11.84
CA ASN A 177 18.19 12.86 11.73
C ASN A 177 17.55 12.31 13.01
N LEU A 178 18.14 11.28 13.63
CA LEU A 178 17.65 10.71 14.88
C LEU A 178 17.73 11.73 16.02
N LYS A 179 18.84 12.46 16.14
CA LYS A 179 19.00 13.55 17.11
C LYS A 179 17.92 14.60 16.93
N LYS A 180 17.62 14.99 15.69
CA LYS A 180 16.53 15.94 15.40
C LYS A 180 15.17 15.38 15.79
N ALA A 181 14.86 14.14 15.43
CA ALA A 181 13.61 13.48 15.80
C ALA A 181 13.41 13.43 17.33
N VAL A 182 14.45 13.03 18.08
CA VAL A 182 14.44 12.99 19.55
C VAL A 182 14.27 14.37 20.18
N SER A 183 14.87 15.41 19.59
CA SER A 183 14.71 16.79 20.07
C SER A 183 13.27 17.29 19.95
N LEU A 184 12.55 16.85 18.90
CA LEU A 184 11.16 17.22 18.63
C LEU A 184 10.17 16.32 19.38
N ASN A 185 10.51 15.05 19.57
CA ASN A 185 9.69 14.08 20.28
C ASN A 185 10.59 13.16 21.11
N LYS A 186 10.63 13.39 22.43
CA LYS A 186 11.44 12.60 23.37
C LYS A 186 11.11 11.10 23.36
N SER A 187 9.88 10.73 23.00
CA SER A 187 9.45 9.32 22.89
C SER A 187 10.21 8.57 21.79
N ALA A 188 10.77 9.29 20.80
CA ALA A 188 11.58 8.69 19.75
C ALA A 188 12.84 7.98 20.29
N ARG A 189 13.30 8.31 21.50
CA ARG A 189 14.38 7.57 22.18
C ARG A 189 13.99 6.11 22.41
N GLU A 190 12.80 5.90 22.98
CA GLU A 190 12.29 4.55 23.27
C GLU A 190 12.04 3.76 22.00
N TRP A 191 11.54 4.43 20.96
CA TRP A 191 11.36 3.82 19.65
C TRP A 191 12.71 3.37 19.08
N ALA A 192 13.71 4.25 19.09
CA ALA A 192 15.01 3.99 18.52
C ALA A 192 15.74 2.82 19.18
N ARG A 193 15.68 2.71 20.51
CA ARG A 193 16.30 1.59 21.25
C ARG A 193 15.69 0.23 20.89
N LYS A 194 14.43 0.20 20.46
CA LYS A 194 13.69 -1.03 20.13
C LYS A 194 13.64 -1.31 18.62
N ASP A 195 13.87 -0.30 17.79
CA ASP A 195 13.75 -0.41 16.34
C ASP A 195 14.86 -1.28 15.76
N ARG A 196 14.47 -2.18 14.86
CA ARG A 196 15.41 -3.09 14.18
C ARG A 196 16.20 -2.34 13.11
N ASP A 197 15.62 -1.32 12.49
CA ASP A 197 16.27 -0.54 11.44
C ASP A 197 17.50 0.23 11.94
N LEU A 198 17.57 0.48 13.26
CA LEU A 198 18.67 1.17 13.92
C LEU A 198 19.60 0.22 14.68
N GLN A 199 19.44 -1.10 14.53
CA GLN A 199 20.23 -2.09 15.26
C GLN A 199 21.73 -1.93 15.03
N ASN A 200 22.14 -1.59 13.80
CA ASN A 200 23.53 -1.40 13.43
C ASN A 200 24.22 -0.19 14.08
N MET A 201 23.48 0.67 14.78
CA MET A 201 24.03 1.81 15.52
C MET A 201 24.06 1.60 17.04
N ARG A 202 23.47 0.49 17.54
CA ARG A 202 23.48 0.21 18.98
C ARG A 202 24.90 -0.05 19.46
N GLY A 203 25.24 0.47 20.63
CA GLY A 203 26.59 0.43 21.18
C GLY A 203 27.51 1.55 20.68
N MET A 204 27.11 2.33 19.67
CA MET A 204 27.86 3.54 19.30
C MET A 204 27.68 4.62 20.36
N PRO A 205 28.75 5.28 20.85
CA PRO A 205 28.66 6.31 21.89
C PRO A 205 27.65 7.42 21.56
N GLU A 206 27.60 7.88 20.31
CA GLU A 206 26.68 8.92 19.86
C GLU A 206 25.22 8.44 19.88
N PHE A 207 24.97 7.19 19.49
CA PHE A 207 23.63 6.62 19.50
C PHE A 207 23.10 6.46 20.93
N GLU A 208 23.93 5.95 21.84
CA GLU A 208 23.55 5.80 23.25
C GLU A 208 23.33 7.17 23.92
N LYS A 209 24.16 8.17 23.58
CA LYS A 209 23.96 9.56 24.03
C LYS A 209 22.63 10.15 23.53
N ILE A 210 22.28 9.96 22.26
CA ILE A 210 21.01 10.45 21.68
C ILE A 210 19.81 9.76 22.33
N THR A 211 19.90 8.45 22.52
CA THR A 211 18.82 7.66 23.10
C THR A 211 18.78 7.74 24.62
N GLY A 212 19.79 8.30 25.28
CA GLY A 212 19.83 8.50 26.73
C GLY A 212 20.07 7.20 27.51
N LYS A 213 20.73 6.20 26.90
CA LYS A 213 21.23 5.04 27.62
C LYS A 213 22.58 5.43 28.21
N ARG A 214 22.70 5.34 29.53
CA ARG A 214 23.97 5.46 30.25
C ARG A 214 24.61 4.09 30.37
#